data_AF-A0A316B6C7-F1
#
_entry.id   AF-A0A316B6C7-F1
#
_cell.length_a   1.000
_cell.length_b   1.000
_cell.length_c   1.000
_cell.angle_alpha   90.00
_cell.angle_beta   90.00
_cell.angle_gamma   90.00
#
_symmetry.space_group_name_H-M   'P 1'
#
loop_
_entity.id
_entity.type
_entity.pdbx_description
1 polymer ?
#
loop_
_entity_poly.entity_id
_entity_poly.type
_entity_poly.pdbx_seq_one_letter_code
_entity_poly.pdbx_strand_id
1 'polypeptide(L)'
;MKEHNETGTVPAQCTGQEIVAQTTRSFESVEAAITMFELASHRLLDVNNWNKLTQQPLVDFQVTDAQGNPLSQSVEEGNCLSIDIPGPGTATGEGRDWVSVELVKEYVAPNVDSIGMMVRPMANPTNDDTAVAHFYSPESTSSFTITREGTRITAAIYDKNISLNKTSENVTDELRNRLVGMVGMAFYSKWEWQKLTDGLLS
;
A
#
# COMPACT_ATOMS: atom_id res chain seq x y z
N MET A 1 11.95 -4.00 15.44
CA MET A 1 11.66 -4.84 14.27
C MET A 1 12.66 -4.44 13.19
N LYS A 2 13.25 -5.39 12.45
CA LYS A 2 14.13 -5.05 11.31
C LYS A 2 13.26 -4.45 10.20
N GLU A 3 13.69 -3.35 9.60
CA GLU A 3 13.08 -2.83 8.37
C GLU A 3 13.64 -3.63 7.19
N HIS A 4 12.76 -4.28 6.43
CA HIS A 4 13.10 -5.08 5.27
C HIS A 4 13.05 -4.19 4.02
N ASN A 5 14.17 -3.48 3.79
CA ASN A 5 14.31 -2.49 2.71
C ASN A 5 15.46 -2.86 1.75
N GLU A 6 15.61 -4.15 1.47
CA GLU A 6 16.64 -4.69 0.58
C GLU A 6 16.55 -4.09 -0.84
N THR A 7 15.35 -3.71 -1.27
CA THR A 7 15.07 -3.06 -2.58
C THR A 7 15.31 -1.55 -2.60
N GLY A 8 15.46 -0.92 -1.43
CA GLY A 8 15.53 0.54 -1.29
C GLY A 8 14.21 1.26 -1.63
N THR A 9 13.06 0.58 -1.60
CA THR A 9 11.74 1.18 -1.85
C THR A 9 11.13 1.85 -0.64
N VAL A 10 11.58 1.53 0.58
CA VAL A 10 11.11 2.19 1.81
C VAL A 10 11.92 3.48 2.02
N PRO A 11 11.29 4.66 2.01
CA PRO A 11 12.01 5.91 2.25
C PRO A 11 12.28 6.12 3.75
N ALA A 12 13.19 7.05 4.05
CA ALA A 12 13.44 7.46 5.43
C ALA A 12 12.21 8.12 6.07
N GLN A 13 12.03 7.89 7.37
CA GLN A 13 11.08 8.63 8.19
C GLN A 13 11.70 9.97 8.59
N CYS A 14 11.10 11.08 8.16
CA CYS A 14 11.59 12.43 8.42
C CYS A 14 10.55 13.31 9.12
N THR A 15 9.26 13.14 8.80
CA THR A 15 8.16 13.97 9.31
C THR A 15 6.95 13.12 9.69
N GLY A 16 5.93 13.68 10.33
CA GLY A 16 4.68 12.96 10.55
C GLY A 16 4.80 11.67 11.37
N GLN A 17 3.93 10.71 11.08
CA GLN A 17 3.87 9.40 11.74
C GLN A 17 4.44 8.29 10.86
N GLU A 18 4.76 7.18 11.51
CA GLU A 18 5.12 5.91 10.88
C GLU A 18 4.08 4.87 11.27
N ILE A 19 3.61 4.09 10.31
CA ILE A 19 2.78 2.91 10.55
C ILE A 19 3.49 1.71 9.94
N VAL A 20 3.59 0.64 10.71
CA VAL A 20 4.18 -0.62 10.23
C VAL A 20 3.25 -1.78 10.57
N ALA A 21 2.96 -2.59 9.55
CA ALA A 21 2.36 -3.90 9.68
C ALA A 21 3.30 -4.95 9.09
N GLN A 22 3.42 -6.10 9.75
CA GLN A 22 4.35 -7.13 9.32
C GLN A 22 3.82 -8.52 9.68
N THR A 23 3.94 -9.44 8.73
CA THR A 23 3.74 -10.87 8.96
C THR A 23 5.02 -11.60 8.58
N THR A 24 5.43 -12.57 9.41
CA THR A 24 6.58 -13.42 9.11
C THR A 24 6.19 -14.89 9.28
N ARG A 25 6.67 -15.73 8.35
CA ARG A 25 6.46 -17.17 8.34
C ARG A 25 7.78 -17.88 8.12
N SER A 26 7.94 -19.04 8.76
CA SER A 26 9.07 -19.94 8.57
C SER A 26 8.59 -21.19 7.85
N PHE A 27 9.41 -21.67 6.93
CA PHE A 27 9.13 -22.86 6.12
C PHE A 27 10.11 -23.98 6.46
N GLU A 28 9.74 -25.21 6.12
CA GLU A 28 10.52 -26.42 6.40
C GLU A 28 11.82 -26.52 5.59
N SER A 29 11.85 -25.88 4.42
CA SER A 29 13.01 -25.86 3.53
C SER A 29 13.15 -24.53 2.79
N VAL A 30 14.30 -24.34 2.14
CA VAL A 30 14.56 -23.16 1.32
C VAL A 30 13.69 -23.18 0.07
N GLU A 31 13.45 -24.35 -0.51
CA GLU A 31 12.60 -24.55 -1.70
C GLU A 31 11.13 -24.20 -1.41
N ALA A 32 10.62 -24.58 -0.23
CA ALA A 32 9.29 -24.19 0.21
C ALA A 32 9.18 -22.67 0.41
N ALA A 33 10.23 -22.04 0.95
CA ALA A 33 10.28 -20.59 1.09
C ALA A 33 10.40 -19.86 -0.27
N ILE A 34 11.13 -20.40 -1.24
CA ILE A 34 11.20 -19.85 -2.60
C ILE A 34 9.82 -19.90 -3.26
N THR A 35 9.16 -21.05 -3.23
CA THR A 35 7.80 -21.21 -3.79
C THR A 35 6.81 -20.19 -3.21
N MET A 36 6.84 -20.02 -1.89
CA MET A 36 5.97 -19.05 -1.24
C MET A 36 6.38 -17.60 -1.55
N PHE A 37 7.67 -17.31 -1.68
CA PHE A 37 8.16 -15.97 -2.07
C PHE A 37 7.64 -15.58 -3.45
N GLU A 38 7.75 -16.48 -4.43
CA GLU A 38 7.23 -16.27 -5.79
C GLU A 38 5.71 -16.03 -5.76
N LEU A 39 4.96 -16.85 -5.02
CA LEU A 39 3.51 -16.68 -4.87
C LEU A 39 3.14 -15.33 -4.21
N ALA A 40 3.82 -14.98 -3.13
CA ALA A 40 3.59 -13.73 -2.41
C ALA A 40 3.96 -12.50 -3.27
N SER A 41 5.02 -12.59 -4.07
CA SER A 41 5.43 -11.54 -5.00
C SER A 41 4.38 -11.31 -6.10
N HIS A 42 3.85 -12.38 -6.69
CA HIS A 42 2.74 -12.26 -7.64
C HIS A 42 1.49 -11.64 -6.99
N ARG A 43 1.13 -12.09 -5.78
CA ARG A 43 -0.02 -11.54 -5.03
C ARG A 43 0.19 -10.07 -4.65
N LEU A 44 1.42 -9.66 -4.35
CA LEU A 44 1.74 -8.27 -4.07
C LEU A 44 1.43 -7.39 -5.28
N LEU A 45 1.85 -7.80 -6.47
CA LEU A 45 1.64 -7.02 -7.69
C LEU A 45 0.22 -7.14 -8.27
N ASP A 46 -0.54 -8.15 -7.85
CA ASP A 46 -1.94 -8.37 -8.22
C ASP A 46 -2.91 -7.55 -7.34
N VAL A 47 -2.73 -6.23 -7.37
CA VAL A 47 -3.46 -5.27 -6.53
C VAL A 47 -4.98 -5.40 -6.68
N ASN A 48 -5.45 -5.67 -7.90
CA ASN A 48 -6.88 -5.86 -8.21
C ASN A 48 -7.54 -6.99 -7.40
N ASN A 49 -6.75 -7.89 -6.80
CA ASN A 49 -7.24 -9.02 -6.03
C ASN A 49 -6.89 -8.94 -4.53
N TRP A 50 -6.35 -7.83 -4.04
CA TRP A 50 -6.00 -7.67 -2.62
C TRP A 50 -7.20 -7.83 -1.68
N ASN A 51 -8.39 -7.37 -2.07
CA ASN A 51 -9.62 -7.53 -1.28
C ASN A 51 -9.97 -9.01 -1.00
N LYS A 52 -9.66 -9.92 -1.92
CA LYS A 52 -9.83 -11.37 -1.77
C LYS A 52 -8.85 -11.94 -0.75
N LEU A 53 -7.64 -11.38 -0.65
CA LEU A 53 -6.62 -11.81 0.30
C LEU A 53 -6.94 -11.37 1.73
N THR A 54 -7.47 -10.17 1.91
CA THR A 54 -7.78 -9.61 3.23
C THR A 54 -9.06 -10.20 3.85
N GLN A 55 -9.88 -10.89 3.04
CA GLN A 55 -11.25 -11.30 3.39
C GLN A 55 -12.12 -10.11 3.82
N GLN A 56 -11.79 -8.91 3.32
CA GLN A 56 -12.54 -7.69 3.58
C GLN A 56 -13.21 -7.26 2.28
N PRO A 57 -14.48 -7.62 2.04
CA PRO A 57 -15.18 -7.30 0.79
C PRO A 57 -15.56 -5.82 0.68
N LEU A 58 -15.11 -5.00 1.63
CA LEU A 58 -15.56 -3.63 1.79
C LEU A 58 -14.58 -2.64 1.13
N VAL A 59 -13.31 -3.00 0.94
CA VAL A 59 -12.31 -2.12 0.32
C VAL A 59 -11.90 -2.69 -1.03
N ASP A 60 -12.05 -1.91 -2.10
CA ASP A 60 -11.73 -2.34 -3.45
C ASP A 60 -10.55 -1.55 -4.01
N PHE A 61 -9.56 -2.29 -4.54
CA PHE A 61 -8.37 -1.72 -5.17
C PHE A 61 -8.44 -1.94 -6.68
N GLN A 62 -8.06 -0.95 -7.46
CA GLN A 62 -8.03 -1.04 -8.92
C GLN A 62 -6.76 -0.37 -9.47
N VAL A 63 -5.96 -1.13 -10.20
CA VAL A 63 -4.85 -0.62 -11.01
C VAL A 63 -5.41 0.14 -12.20
N THR A 64 -4.82 1.28 -12.51
CA THR A 64 -5.21 2.17 -13.60
C THR A 64 -3.97 2.69 -14.33
N ASP A 65 -4.16 3.13 -15.58
CA ASP A 65 -3.15 3.94 -16.26
C ASP A 65 -3.09 5.36 -15.67
N ALA A 66 -2.18 6.18 -16.18
CA ALA A 66 -2.01 7.56 -15.72
C ALA A 66 -3.20 8.50 -16.05
N GLN A 67 -4.21 8.01 -16.79
CA GLN A 67 -5.45 8.71 -17.09
C GLN A 67 -6.63 8.16 -16.27
N GLY A 68 -6.38 7.20 -15.37
CA GLY A 68 -7.41 6.59 -14.53
C GLY A 68 -8.21 5.47 -15.22
N ASN A 69 -7.81 5.01 -16.42
CA ASN A 69 -8.49 3.90 -17.07
C ASN A 69 -8.12 2.57 -16.38
N PRO A 70 -9.10 1.71 -16.03
CA PRO A 70 -8.83 0.44 -15.38
C PRO A 70 -7.93 -0.50 -16.19
N LEU A 71 -6.98 -1.13 -15.50
CA LEU A 71 -6.08 -2.12 -16.05
C LEU A 71 -6.28 -3.47 -15.35
N SER A 72 -6.21 -4.57 -16.11
CA SER A 72 -6.33 -5.95 -15.60
C SER A 72 -4.99 -6.68 -15.48
N GLN A 73 -3.88 -5.95 -15.43
CA GLN A 73 -2.52 -6.48 -15.35
C GLN A 73 -1.92 -6.31 -13.95
N SER A 74 -0.77 -6.95 -13.72
CA SER A 74 0.09 -6.68 -12.57
C SER A 74 0.52 -5.23 -12.56
N VAL A 75 0.66 -4.66 -11.36
CA VAL A 75 1.09 -3.27 -11.18
C VAL A 75 2.53 -3.06 -11.63
N GLU A 76 2.78 -1.95 -12.32
CA GLU A 76 4.09 -1.51 -12.78
C GLU A 76 4.40 -0.07 -12.34
N GLU A 77 5.67 0.33 -12.38
CA GLU A 77 6.07 1.73 -12.16
C GLU A 77 5.32 2.66 -13.13
N GLY A 78 4.81 3.78 -12.60
CA GLY A 78 4.02 4.75 -13.37
C GLY A 78 2.53 4.41 -13.52
N ASN A 79 2.07 3.25 -13.04
CA ASN A 79 0.64 2.99 -12.88
C ASN A 79 0.07 3.85 -11.73
N CYS A 80 -1.26 3.95 -11.68
CA CYS A 80 -2.00 4.56 -10.58
C CYS A 80 -2.89 3.51 -9.92
N LEU A 81 -3.16 3.65 -8.61
CA LEU A 81 -4.12 2.82 -7.91
C LEU A 81 -5.27 3.70 -7.42
N SER A 82 -6.49 3.25 -7.67
CA SER A 82 -7.67 3.83 -7.04
C SER A 82 -8.18 2.89 -5.95
N ILE A 83 -8.52 3.46 -4.80
CA ILE A 83 -8.89 2.73 -3.59
C ILE A 83 -10.29 3.19 -3.18
N ASP A 84 -11.23 2.26 -3.19
CA ASP A 84 -12.59 2.46 -2.69
C ASP A 84 -12.63 2.06 -1.22
N ILE A 85 -12.73 3.04 -0.32
CA ILE A 85 -12.81 2.78 1.12
C ILE A 85 -14.25 3.07 1.57
N PRO A 86 -14.90 2.15 2.33
CA PRO A 86 -16.26 2.36 2.80
C PRO A 86 -16.41 3.64 3.62
N GLY A 87 -17.29 4.51 3.14
CA GLY A 87 -17.60 5.77 3.81
C GLY A 87 -17.70 6.91 2.80
N PRO A 88 -17.93 8.15 3.27
CA PRO A 88 -17.81 9.30 2.40
C PRO A 88 -16.32 9.48 2.06
N GLY A 89 -15.92 9.09 0.84
CA GLY A 89 -14.58 9.39 0.34
C GLY A 89 -14.35 10.89 0.16
N THR A 90 -13.15 11.27 -0.30
CA THR A 90 -12.88 12.70 -0.55
C THR A 90 -13.73 13.22 -1.72
N ALA A 91 -14.21 14.47 -1.65
CA ALA A 91 -14.95 15.07 -2.76
C ALA A 91 -14.09 15.18 -4.03
N THR A 92 -12.81 15.52 -3.86
CA THR A 92 -11.80 15.59 -4.93
C THR A 92 -11.56 14.23 -5.60
N GLY A 93 -11.58 13.14 -4.83
CA GLY A 93 -11.42 11.78 -5.33
C GLY A 93 -12.71 11.12 -5.82
N GLU A 94 -13.82 11.86 -5.83
CA GLU A 94 -15.16 11.35 -6.21
C GLU A 94 -15.55 10.08 -5.46
N GLY A 95 -15.18 10.02 -4.17
CA GLY A 95 -15.42 8.86 -3.32
C GLY A 95 -14.27 7.85 -3.23
N ARG A 96 -13.18 8.04 -3.99
CA ARG A 96 -12.00 7.16 -3.99
C ARG A 96 -10.76 7.89 -3.50
N ASP A 97 -9.80 7.13 -2.99
CA ASP A 97 -8.44 7.60 -2.79
C ASP A 97 -7.55 7.20 -3.98
N TRP A 98 -6.59 8.05 -4.32
CA TRP A 98 -5.68 7.86 -5.45
C TRP A 98 -4.22 7.92 -5.03
N VAL A 99 -3.45 6.94 -5.50
CA VAL A 99 -1.99 6.89 -5.34
C VAL A 99 -1.30 6.59 -6.66
N SER A 100 -0.11 7.14 -6.86
CA SER A 100 0.80 6.80 -7.96
C SER A 100 1.79 5.75 -7.51
N VAL A 101 2.13 4.81 -8.39
CA VAL A 101 3.19 3.82 -8.16
C VAL A 101 4.52 4.41 -8.61
N GLU A 102 5.33 4.83 -7.64
CA GLU A 102 6.60 5.51 -7.90
C GLU A 102 7.73 4.52 -8.17
N LEU A 103 7.76 3.39 -7.46
CA LEU A 103 8.82 2.39 -7.57
C LEU A 103 8.26 0.96 -7.49
N VAL A 104 8.81 0.07 -8.31
CA VAL A 104 8.65 -1.39 -8.23
C VAL A 104 10.04 -1.99 -8.46
N LYS A 105 10.64 -2.56 -7.42
CA LYS A 105 12.02 -3.05 -7.46
C LYS A 105 12.12 -4.46 -6.93
N GLU A 106 13.01 -5.21 -7.56
CA GLU A 106 13.43 -6.52 -7.11
C GLU A 106 14.88 -6.47 -6.63
N TYR A 107 15.21 -7.35 -5.69
CA TYR A 107 16.55 -7.56 -5.18
C TYR A 107 16.79 -9.06 -5.02
N VAL A 108 17.92 -9.53 -5.55
CA VAL A 108 18.31 -10.94 -5.49
C VAL A 108 19.77 -11.03 -5.04
N ALA A 109 20.01 -11.82 -4.01
CA ALA A 109 21.32 -12.12 -3.45
C ALA A 109 21.36 -13.56 -2.90
N PRO A 110 22.54 -14.11 -2.58
CA PRO A 110 22.63 -15.44 -1.99
C PRO A 110 21.77 -15.56 -0.72
N ASN A 111 20.80 -16.49 -0.75
CA ASN A 111 19.81 -16.72 0.31
C ASN A 111 18.86 -15.56 0.63
N VAL A 112 18.82 -14.50 -0.19
CA VAL A 112 17.91 -13.36 0.02
C VAL A 112 17.26 -12.96 -1.30
N ASP A 113 15.93 -12.99 -1.34
CA ASP A 113 15.15 -12.41 -2.43
C ASP A 113 14.18 -11.38 -1.84
N SER A 114 13.96 -10.28 -2.54
CA SER A 114 13.03 -9.25 -2.10
C SER A 114 12.37 -8.57 -3.29
N ILE A 115 11.10 -8.20 -3.12
CA ILE A 115 10.37 -7.31 -4.01
C ILE A 115 9.73 -6.21 -3.17
N GLY A 116 9.73 -4.99 -3.71
CA GLY A 116 9.19 -3.82 -3.06
C GLY A 116 8.43 -2.95 -4.05
N MET A 117 7.29 -2.43 -3.63
CA MET A 117 6.50 -1.43 -4.34
C MET A 117 6.32 -0.22 -3.44
N MET A 118 6.56 0.99 -3.94
CA MET A 118 6.27 2.25 -3.23
C MET A 118 5.21 3.05 -3.97
N VAL A 119 4.23 3.53 -3.22
CA VAL A 119 3.17 4.41 -3.73
C VAL A 119 3.10 5.72 -2.96
N ARG A 120 2.59 6.76 -3.64
CA ARG A 120 2.41 8.10 -3.08
C ARG A 120 1.02 8.66 -3.40
N PRO A 121 0.33 9.31 -2.44
CA PRO A 121 -0.90 10.05 -2.71
C PRO A 121 -0.78 11.00 -3.90
N MET A 122 -1.80 11.00 -4.76
CA MET A 122 -1.85 11.85 -5.95
C MET A 122 -3.24 12.48 -6.15
N ALA A 123 -3.34 13.40 -7.10
CA ALA A 123 -4.61 13.93 -7.56
C ALA A 123 -5.42 12.87 -8.31
N ASN A 124 -6.73 13.07 -8.43
CA ASN A 124 -7.57 12.19 -9.23
C ASN A 124 -7.23 12.39 -10.74
N PRO A 125 -6.72 11.37 -11.46
CA PRO A 125 -6.36 11.54 -12.87
C PRO A 125 -7.57 11.64 -13.80
N THR A 126 -8.80 11.41 -13.31
CA THR A 126 -10.02 11.42 -14.13
C THR A 126 -10.69 12.80 -14.23
N ASN A 127 -10.16 13.81 -13.54
CA ASN A 127 -10.69 15.18 -13.58
C ASN A 127 -9.54 16.22 -13.56
N ASP A 128 -9.91 17.49 -13.71
CA ASP A 128 -8.95 18.61 -13.77
C ASP A 128 -8.55 19.14 -12.37
N ASP A 129 -9.06 18.54 -11.27
CA ASP A 129 -8.72 18.96 -9.91
C ASP A 129 -7.32 18.46 -9.55
N THR A 130 -6.39 19.40 -9.40
CA THR A 130 -5.00 19.11 -9.03
C THR A 130 -4.80 18.82 -7.54
N ALA A 131 -5.85 18.95 -6.71
CA ALA A 131 -5.76 18.62 -5.30
C ALA A 131 -5.58 17.12 -5.09
N VAL A 132 -4.78 16.75 -4.08
CA VAL A 132 -4.53 15.34 -3.73
C VAL A 132 -5.82 14.69 -3.27
N ALA A 133 -6.23 13.63 -3.98
CA ALA A 133 -7.42 12.85 -3.73
C ALA A 133 -7.10 11.72 -2.74
N HIS A 134 -6.66 12.09 -1.53
CA HIS A 134 -6.31 11.13 -0.47
C HIS A 134 -6.38 11.82 0.89
N PHE A 135 -6.70 11.06 1.93
CA PHE A 135 -6.69 11.55 3.31
C PHE A 135 -5.27 11.90 3.85
N TYR A 136 -4.23 11.30 3.27
CA TYR A 136 -2.84 11.57 3.61
C TYR A 136 -2.23 12.57 2.63
N SER A 137 -1.28 13.35 3.11
CA SER A 137 -0.61 14.40 2.35
C SER A 137 0.32 13.80 1.28
N PRO A 138 0.67 14.55 0.22
CA PRO A 138 1.54 14.06 -0.85
C PRO A 138 2.96 13.69 -0.39
N GLU A 139 3.41 14.18 0.77
CA GLU A 139 4.70 13.80 1.36
C GLU A 139 4.69 12.37 1.94
N SER A 140 3.51 11.84 2.22
CA SER A 140 3.32 10.49 2.76
C SER A 140 3.62 9.43 1.69
N THR A 141 4.10 8.26 2.12
CA THR A 141 4.35 7.12 1.21
C THR A 141 3.94 5.82 1.88
N SER A 142 3.46 4.86 1.09
CA SER A 142 3.25 3.48 1.52
C SER A 142 4.16 2.56 0.72
N SER A 143 4.97 1.76 1.41
CA SER A 143 5.87 0.78 0.81
C SER A 143 5.45 -0.63 1.19
N PHE A 144 5.26 -1.48 0.19
CA PHE A 144 4.82 -2.86 0.35
C PHE A 144 5.97 -3.78 -0.06
N THR A 145 6.36 -4.70 0.81
CA THR A 145 7.56 -5.52 0.62
C THR A 145 7.29 -6.97 0.92
N ILE A 146 7.88 -7.87 0.12
CA ILE A 146 8.04 -9.29 0.44
C ILE A 146 9.53 -9.57 0.43
N THR A 147 10.06 -10.13 1.52
CA THR A 147 11.47 -10.49 1.63
C THR A 147 11.62 -11.92 2.14
N ARG A 148 12.37 -12.74 1.41
CA ARG A 148 12.80 -14.08 1.82
C ARG A 148 14.23 -14.02 2.32
N GLU A 149 14.50 -14.56 3.51
CA GLU A 149 15.83 -14.78 4.08
C GLU A 149 15.96 -16.26 4.47
N GLY A 150 16.63 -17.05 3.62
CA GLY A 150 16.72 -18.50 3.78
C GLY A 150 15.34 -19.15 3.74
N THR A 151 14.91 -19.71 4.88
CA THR A 151 13.60 -20.37 5.04
C THR A 151 12.52 -19.46 5.63
N ARG A 152 12.82 -18.17 5.84
CA ARG A 152 11.88 -17.20 6.43
C ARG A 152 11.39 -16.24 5.36
N ILE A 153 10.11 -15.90 5.40
CA ILE A 153 9.52 -14.87 4.54
C ILE A 153 8.82 -13.86 5.40
N THR A 154 9.02 -12.59 5.06
CA THR A 154 8.42 -11.44 5.70
C THR A 154 7.67 -10.63 4.67
N ALA A 155 6.36 -10.44 4.88
CA ALA A 155 5.57 -9.43 4.20
C ALA A 155 5.45 -8.23 5.15
N ALA A 156 5.79 -7.03 4.68
CA ALA A 156 5.72 -5.82 5.49
C ALA A 156 5.23 -4.63 4.69
N ILE A 157 4.43 -3.80 5.36
CA ILE A 157 3.92 -2.54 4.83
C ILE A 157 4.40 -1.42 5.74
N TYR A 158 5.05 -0.43 5.14
CA TYR A 158 5.63 0.72 5.82
C TYR A 158 4.99 1.99 5.29
N ASP A 159 4.17 2.62 6.11
CA ASP A 159 3.73 3.98 5.85
C ASP A 159 4.72 4.93 6.52
N LYS A 160 5.29 5.84 5.73
CA LYS A 160 6.30 6.81 6.15
C LYS A 160 5.79 8.22 5.89
N ASN A 161 6.28 9.16 6.69
CA ASN A 161 6.00 10.58 6.56
C ASN A 161 4.51 10.94 6.63
N ILE A 162 3.72 10.13 7.34
CA ILE A 162 2.26 10.21 7.35
C ILE A 162 1.80 11.51 8.01
N SER A 163 1.10 12.33 7.23
CA SER A 163 0.46 13.55 7.71
C SER A 163 -0.89 13.76 7.02
N LEU A 164 -1.80 14.51 7.66
CA LEU A 164 -3.11 14.77 7.07
C LEU A 164 -2.98 15.72 5.89
N ASN A 165 -3.70 15.42 4.81
CA ASN A 165 -3.85 16.33 3.69
C ASN A 165 -4.61 17.59 4.14
N LYS A 166 -3.95 18.75 4.10
CA LYS A 166 -4.53 20.06 4.49
C LYS A 166 -5.10 20.84 3.31
N THR A 167 -4.79 20.43 2.08
CA THR A 167 -5.21 21.14 0.85
C THR A 167 -6.62 20.76 0.40
N SER A 168 -7.16 19.68 0.95
CA SER A 168 -8.53 19.27 0.71
C SER A 168 -9.48 20.05 1.64
N GLU A 169 -9.63 21.35 1.40
CA GLU A 169 -10.66 22.19 2.05
C GLU A 169 -12.09 21.70 1.73
N ASN A 170 -12.23 20.74 0.80
CA ASN A 170 -13.46 20.02 0.45
C ASN A 170 -13.54 18.59 1.01
N VAL A 171 -12.69 18.18 1.97
CA VAL A 171 -13.03 17.01 2.79
C VAL A 171 -14.24 17.40 3.60
N THR A 172 -15.39 16.83 3.22
CA THR A 172 -16.66 17.06 3.90
C THR A 172 -16.46 16.99 5.41
N ASP A 173 -17.06 17.93 6.15
CA ASP A 173 -16.99 17.99 7.63
C ASP A 173 -17.31 16.64 8.30
N GLU A 174 -17.96 15.71 7.59
CA GLU A 174 -18.22 14.33 8.00
C GLU A 174 -16.97 13.44 8.19
N LEU A 175 -15.90 13.55 7.39
CA LEU A 175 -14.71 12.72 7.58
C LEU A 175 -13.97 13.11 8.88
N ARG A 176 -13.94 14.41 9.18
CA ARG A 176 -13.50 14.96 10.47
C ARG A 176 -14.31 14.40 11.65
N ASN A 177 -15.59 14.14 11.43
CA ASN A 177 -16.50 13.65 12.46
C ASN A 177 -16.47 12.11 12.65
N ARG A 178 -16.04 11.31 11.66
CA ARG A 178 -16.05 9.83 11.77
C ARG A 178 -14.75 9.19 12.27
N LEU A 179 -13.62 9.91 12.25
CA LEU A 179 -12.33 9.47 12.81
C LEU A 179 -11.67 10.67 13.51
N VAL A 180 -12.03 10.94 14.77
CA VAL A 180 -11.76 12.20 15.51
C VAL A 180 -10.26 12.59 15.68
N GLY A 181 -9.33 11.94 14.97
CA GLY A 181 -7.97 12.41 14.72
C GLY A 181 -7.15 11.44 13.86
N MET A 182 -5.96 11.88 13.42
CA MET A 182 -4.93 11.07 12.75
C MET A 182 -4.70 9.69 13.41
N VAL A 183 -4.89 9.60 14.73
CA VAL A 183 -4.79 8.36 15.52
C VAL A 183 -5.78 7.28 15.05
N GLY A 184 -7.05 7.63 14.82
CA GLY A 184 -8.06 6.65 14.39
C GLY A 184 -7.76 6.08 13.02
N MET A 185 -7.35 6.95 12.08
CA MET A 185 -6.89 6.55 10.75
C MET A 185 -5.68 5.62 10.82
N ALA A 186 -4.68 5.97 11.63
CA ALA A 186 -3.48 5.14 11.76
C ALA A 186 -3.77 3.74 12.31
N PHE A 187 -4.69 3.61 13.27
CA PHE A 187 -5.13 2.30 13.77
C PHE A 187 -5.85 1.48 12.70
N TYR A 188 -6.73 2.12 11.93
CA TYR A 188 -7.45 1.47 10.84
C TYR A 188 -6.51 1.01 9.72
N SER A 189 -5.62 1.89 9.24
CA SER A 189 -4.60 1.55 8.24
C SER A 189 -3.73 0.38 8.72
N LYS A 190 -3.26 0.42 9.98
CA LYS A 190 -2.46 -0.68 10.54
C LYS A 190 -3.23 -2.00 10.54
N TRP A 191 -4.52 -1.99 10.86
CA TRP A 191 -5.35 -3.18 10.88
C TRP A 191 -5.58 -3.74 9.47
N GLU A 192 -5.88 -2.89 8.49
CA GLU A 192 -5.99 -3.28 7.08
C GLU A 192 -4.67 -3.87 6.56
N TRP A 193 -3.56 -3.20 6.82
CA TRP A 193 -2.23 -3.66 6.43
C TRP A 193 -1.83 -4.98 7.09
N GLN A 194 -2.18 -5.18 8.36
CA GLN A 194 -1.93 -6.46 9.01
C GLN A 194 -2.70 -7.60 8.34
N LYS A 195 -3.93 -7.35 7.90
CA LYS A 195 -4.73 -8.33 7.15
C LYS A 195 -4.13 -8.62 5.78
N LEU A 196 -3.63 -7.59 5.10
CA LEU A 196 -2.96 -7.77 3.81
C LEU A 196 -1.66 -8.56 3.95
N THR A 197 -0.80 -8.24 4.93
CA THR A 197 0.45 -9.00 5.15
C THR A 197 0.19 -10.46 5.52
N ASP A 198 -0.89 -10.74 6.26
CA ASP A 198 -1.33 -12.12 6.52
C ASP A 198 -1.84 -12.82 5.25
N GLY A 199 -2.65 -12.15 4.43
CA GLY A 199 -3.18 -12.70 3.18
C GLY A 199 -2.11 -12.95 2.12
N LEU A 200 -1.12 -12.06 2.01
CA LEU A 200 0.03 -12.23 1.10
C LEU A 200 0.81 -13.52 1.39
N LEU A 201 0.93 -13.90 2.66
CA LEU A 201 1.63 -15.10 3.13
C LEU A 201 0.71 -16.28 3.46
N SER A 202 -0.54 -16.29 2.96
CA SER A 202 -1.54 -17.35 3.22
C SER A 202 -1.50 -18.54 2.26
#